data_AF-A0A8T4XNK0-F1
#
_entry.id   AF-A0A8T4XNK0-F1
#
_cell.length_a   1.000
_cell.length_b   1.000
_cell.length_c   1.000
_cell.angle_alpha   90.00
_cell.angle_beta   90.00
_cell.angle_gamma   90.00
#
_symmetry.space_group_name_H-M   'P 1'
#
loop_
_entity.id
_entity.type
_entity.pdbx_description
1 polymer ?
#
loop_
_entity_poly.entity_id
_entity_poly.type
_entity_poly.pdbx_seq_one_letter_code
_entity_poly.pdbx_strand_id
1 'polypeptide(L)'
;MSFRDYLHEKAEESRHNETTAYLMFLAGTVFFVGGILETLFIYQFVKETPQWFIFIPYYTEPHVGAVMGLSLIIGGLVLIVYGIVAGINYSRDRSWYMNELRKANSLEEVLLSRKTVAVKEEAKKTTVRRPSKHSEKK
;
A
#
# COMPACT_ATOMS: atom_id res chain seq x y z
N MET A 1 20.44 -11.64 -6.65
CA MET A 1 19.41 -10.72 -7.17
C MET A 1 19.98 -9.31 -7.17
N SER A 2 19.69 -8.50 -8.18
CA SER A 2 20.10 -7.09 -8.16
C SER A 2 19.23 -6.32 -7.16
N PHE A 3 19.73 -5.21 -6.62
CA PHE A 3 18.97 -4.35 -5.70
C PHE A 3 17.64 -3.86 -6.32
N ARG A 4 17.58 -3.71 -7.64
CA ARG A 4 16.37 -3.35 -8.38
C ARG A 4 15.33 -4.47 -8.38
N ASP A 5 15.77 -5.71 -8.58
CA ASP A 5 14.88 -6.87 -8.55
C ASP A 5 14.26 -7.04 -7.16
N TYR A 6 15.07 -6.85 -6.10
CA TYR A 6 14.60 -6.87 -4.72
C TYR A 6 13.55 -5.79 -4.43
N LEU A 7 13.78 -4.56 -4.89
CA LEU A 7 12.82 -3.46 -4.71
C LEU A 7 11.52 -3.67 -5.51
N HIS A 8 11.62 -4.26 -6.71
CA HIS A 8 10.44 -4.61 -7.50
C HIS A 8 9.59 -5.68 -6.83
N GLU A 9 10.23 -6.75 -6.34
CA GLU A 9 9.55 -7.85 -5.66
C GLU A 9 8.88 -7.38 -4.36
N LYS A 10 9.56 -6.53 -3.57
CA LYS A 10 8.97 -5.93 -2.36
C LYS A 10 7.83 -4.96 -2.65
N ALA A 11 7.90 -4.21 -3.75
CA ALA A 11 6.80 -3.32 -4.14
C ALA A 11 5.55 -4.10 -4.57
N GLU A 12 5.72 -5.25 -5.23
CA GLU A 12 4.61 -6.11 -5.63
C GLU A 12 3.98 -6.84 -4.44
N GLU A 13 4.81 -7.35 -3.52
CA GLU A 13 4.36 -7.95 -2.25
C GLU A 13 3.59 -6.91 -1.40
N SER A 14 4.08 -5.68 -1.34
CA SER A 14 3.42 -4.57 -0.64
C SER A 14 2.05 -4.25 -1.24
N ARG A 15 1.89 -4.25 -2.56
CA ARG A 15 0.58 -4.06 -3.24
C ARG A 15 -0.42 -5.15 -2.86
N HIS A 16 0.04 -6.39 -2.79
CA HIS A 16 -0.82 -7.50 -2.38
C HIS A 16 -1.26 -7.35 -0.91
N ASN A 17 -0.32 -7.04 -0.02
CA ASN A 17 -0.60 -6.83 1.40
C ASN A 17 -1.53 -5.63 1.65
N GLU A 18 -1.39 -4.55 0.87
CA GLU A 18 -2.30 -3.41 0.91
C GLU A 18 -3.74 -3.84 0.55
N THR A 19 -3.90 -4.67 -0.49
CA THR A 19 -5.20 -5.22 -0.89
C THR A 19 -5.80 -6.10 0.21
N THR A 20 -4.99 -6.97 0.83
CA THR A 20 -5.41 -7.81 1.95
C THR A 20 -5.87 -6.98 3.16
N ALA A 21 -5.18 -5.89 3.47
CA ALA A 21 -5.59 -4.98 4.55
C ALA A 21 -6.95 -4.32 4.25
N TYR A 22 -7.19 -3.89 3.00
CA TYR A 22 -8.51 -3.37 2.60
C TYR A 22 -9.61 -4.44 2.70
N LEU A 23 -9.32 -5.68 2.30
CA LEU A 23 -10.28 -6.79 2.43
C LEU A 23 -10.60 -7.08 3.90
N MET A 24 -9.62 -7.04 4.79
CA MET A 24 -9.84 -7.20 6.24
C MET A 24 -10.68 -6.07 6.84
N PHE A 25 -10.42 -4.83 6.43
CA PHE A 25 -11.25 -3.68 6.81
C PHE A 25 -12.70 -3.83 6.33
N LEU A 26 -12.89 -4.25 5.07
CA LEU A 26 -14.21 -4.47 4.49
C LEU A 26 -14.96 -5.59 5.22
N ALA A 27 -14.30 -6.73 5.46
CA ALA A 27 -14.87 -7.83 6.23
C ALA A 27 -15.24 -7.41 7.66
N GLY A 28 -14.37 -6.64 8.33
CA GLY A 28 -14.66 -6.08 9.66
C GLY A 28 -15.89 -5.16 9.65
N THR A 29 -16.05 -4.34 8.61
CA THR A 29 -17.22 -3.47 8.45
C THR A 29 -18.50 -4.28 8.28
N VAL A 30 -18.47 -5.35 7.47
CA VAL A 30 -19.61 -6.25 7.27
C VAL A 30 -19.98 -6.94 8.57
N PHE A 31 -19.01 -7.45 9.33
CA PHE A 31 -19.28 -8.08 10.64
C PHE A 31 -19.79 -7.09 11.68
N PHE A 32 -19.26 -5.87 11.69
CA PHE A 32 -19.71 -4.83 12.62
C PHE A 32 -21.17 -4.44 12.35
N VAL A 33 -21.52 -4.13 11.09
CA VAL A 33 -22.90 -3.80 10.71
C VAL A 33 -23.82 -5.01 10.91
N GLY A 34 -23.38 -6.20 10.53
CA GLY A 34 -24.12 -7.45 10.72
C GLY A 34 -24.43 -7.74 12.18
N GLY A 35 -23.44 -7.56 13.07
CA GLY A 35 -23.62 -7.78 14.51
C GLY A 35 -24.56 -6.75 15.16
N ILE A 36 -24.52 -5.49 14.73
CA ILE A 36 -25.49 -4.47 15.16
C ILE A 36 -26.90 -4.86 14.71
N LEU A 37 -27.06 -5.25 13.44
CA LEU A 37 -28.36 -5.66 12.90
C LEU A 37 -28.91 -6.88 13.64
N GLU A 38 -28.10 -7.90 13.88
CA GLU A 38 -28.48 -9.10 14.64
C GLU A 38 -29.01 -8.71 16.04
N THR A 39 -28.29 -7.84 16.74
CA THR A 39 -28.68 -7.40 18.08
C THR A 39 -29.99 -6.60 18.05
N LEU A 40 -30.18 -5.74 17.05
CA LEU A 40 -31.43 -5.00 16.87
C LEU A 40 -32.61 -5.90 16.49
N PHE A 41 -32.39 -6.92 15.66
CA PHE A 41 -33.40 -7.91 15.31
C PHE A 41 -33.87 -8.68 16.56
N ILE A 42 -32.97 -9.05 17.46
CA ILE A 42 -33.33 -9.68 18.73
C ILE A 42 -34.21 -8.76 19.56
N TYR A 43 -33.82 -7.49 19.74
CA TYR A 43 -34.64 -6.52 20.46
C TYR A 43 -36.03 -6.33 19.83
N GLN A 44 -36.11 -6.28 18.51
CA GLN A 44 -37.38 -6.19 17.79
C GLN A 44 -38.26 -7.43 17.97
N PHE A 45 -37.66 -8.62 18.02
CA PHE A 45 -38.38 -9.89 18.20
C PHE A 45 -38.87 -10.06 19.65
N VAL A 46 -38.07 -9.69 20.63
CA VAL A 46 -38.38 -9.80 22.07
C VAL A 46 -39.31 -8.65 22.55
N LYS A 47 -39.55 -7.64 21.71
CA LYS A 47 -40.34 -6.43 22.02
C LYS A 47 -39.82 -5.65 23.22
N GLU A 48 -38.51 -5.70 23.42
CA GLU A 48 -37.83 -4.92 24.46
C GLU A 48 -37.17 -3.68 23.88
N THR A 49 -36.91 -2.71 24.75
CA THR A 49 -36.20 -1.49 24.38
C THR A 49 -34.70 -1.78 24.29
N PRO A 50 -34.05 -1.47 23.15
CA PRO A 50 -32.62 -1.70 22.99
C PRO A 50 -31.80 -0.88 23.99
N GLN A 51 -30.92 -1.56 24.73
CA GLN A 51 -29.93 -0.89 25.57
C GLN A 51 -28.70 -0.56 24.73
N TRP A 52 -28.24 0.69 24.83
CA TRP A 52 -27.16 1.23 24.01
C TRP A 52 -25.95 1.58 24.88
N PHE A 53 -24.78 1.17 24.42
CA PHE A 53 -23.49 1.65 24.91
C PHE A 53 -22.85 2.52 23.83
N ILE A 54 -23.05 3.84 23.94
CA ILE A 54 -22.66 4.88 22.95
C ILE A 54 -23.29 4.65 21.56
N PHE A 55 -22.82 3.67 20.80
CA PHE A 55 -23.34 3.26 19.49
C PHE A 55 -23.46 1.74 19.33
N ILE A 56 -23.17 0.97 20.38
CA ILE A 56 -23.20 -0.50 20.39
C ILE A 56 -24.46 -0.95 21.14
N PRO A 57 -25.44 -1.59 20.47
CA PRO A 57 -26.53 -2.24 21.17
C PRO A 57 -25.98 -3.47 21.91
N TYR A 58 -26.38 -3.68 23.16
CA TYR A 58 -25.98 -4.84 23.95
C TYR A 58 -27.20 -5.46 24.62
N TYR A 59 -27.28 -6.79 24.66
CA TYR A 59 -28.35 -7.53 25.31
C TYR A 59 -27.75 -8.35 26.47
N THR A 60 -28.25 -8.14 27.68
CA THR A 60 -27.66 -8.72 28.91
C THR A 60 -28.22 -10.09 29.27
N GLU A 61 -29.38 -10.45 28.73
CA GLU A 61 -29.97 -11.77 29.00
C GLU A 61 -29.27 -12.87 28.19
N PRO A 62 -29.12 -14.07 28.77
CA PRO A 62 -28.41 -15.18 28.13
C PRO A 62 -29.22 -15.75 26.95
N HIS A 63 -29.10 -15.12 25.79
CA HIS A 63 -29.64 -15.57 24.52
C HIS A 63 -28.49 -15.89 23.55
N VAL A 64 -28.56 -17.04 22.85
CA VAL A 64 -27.48 -17.48 21.94
C VAL A 64 -27.20 -16.42 20.85
N GLY A 65 -28.25 -15.86 20.27
CA GLY A 65 -28.15 -14.73 19.33
C GLY A 65 -27.47 -13.48 19.89
N ALA A 66 -27.62 -13.17 21.19
CA ALA A 66 -27.00 -12.00 21.81
C ALA A 66 -25.49 -12.15 21.90
N VAL A 67 -25.00 -13.35 22.26
CA VAL A 67 -23.57 -13.67 22.28
C VAL A 67 -23.00 -13.61 20.87
N MET A 68 -23.73 -14.12 19.87
CA MET A 68 -23.32 -14.07 18.47
C MET A 68 -23.23 -12.62 17.98
N GLY A 69 -24.26 -11.79 18.21
CA GLY A 69 -24.26 -10.37 17.87
C GLY A 69 -23.10 -9.61 18.49
N LEU A 70 -22.88 -9.76 19.81
CA LEU A 70 -21.74 -9.16 20.51
C LEU A 70 -20.39 -9.62 19.95
N SER A 71 -20.23 -10.92 19.67
CA SER A 71 -18.99 -11.45 19.10
C SER A 71 -18.69 -10.88 17.71
N LEU A 72 -19.72 -10.68 16.88
CA LEU A 72 -19.60 -10.08 15.55
C LEU A 72 -19.24 -8.58 15.64
N ILE A 73 -19.81 -7.87 16.60
CA ILE A 73 -19.49 -6.45 16.83
C ILE A 73 -18.04 -6.30 17.30
N ILE A 74 -17.62 -7.07 18.31
CA ILE A 74 -16.26 -7.01 18.85
C ILE A 74 -15.24 -7.46 17.81
N GLY A 75 -15.50 -8.60 17.15
CA GLY A 75 -14.65 -9.10 16.06
C GLY A 75 -14.57 -8.11 14.91
N GLY A 76 -15.70 -7.53 14.49
CA GLY A 76 -15.77 -6.50 13.46
C GLY A 76 -14.91 -5.29 13.80
N LEU A 77 -15.00 -4.76 15.03
CA LEU A 77 -14.17 -3.65 15.49
C LEU A 77 -12.67 -3.97 15.45
N VAL A 78 -12.29 -5.17 15.91
CA VAL A 78 -10.88 -5.60 15.88
C VAL A 78 -10.37 -5.68 14.43
N LEU A 79 -11.16 -6.26 13.52
CA LEU A 79 -10.79 -6.34 12.10
C LEU A 79 -10.70 -4.96 11.44
N ILE A 80 -11.59 -4.03 11.77
CA ILE A 80 -11.55 -2.65 11.26
C ILE A 80 -10.26 -1.97 11.71
N VAL A 81 -9.96 -1.99 13.01
CA VAL A 81 -8.75 -1.37 13.56
C VAL A 81 -7.49 -1.99 12.95
N TYR A 82 -7.44 -3.33 12.86
CA TYR A 82 -6.33 -4.03 12.24
C TYR A 82 -6.18 -3.66 10.76
N GLY A 83 -7.27 -3.66 9.99
CA GLY A 83 -7.26 -3.29 8.58
C GLY A 83 -6.76 -1.87 8.33
N ILE A 84 -7.14 -0.90 9.18
CA ILE A 84 -6.65 0.48 9.09
C ILE A 84 -5.15 0.54 9.38
N VAL A 85 -4.72 -0.04 10.50
CA VAL A 85 -3.30 0.00 10.92
C VAL A 85 -2.42 -0.69 9.87
N ALA A 86 -2.82 -1.88 9.42
CA ALA A 86 -2.13 -2.62 8.38
C ALA A 86 -2.11 -1.86 7.05
N GLY A 87 -3.23 -1.26 6.63
CA GLY A 87 -3.32 -0.47 5.40
C GLY A 87 -2.40 0.76 5.43
N ILE A 88 -2.33 1.47 6.55
CA ILE A 88 -1.38 2.60 6.73
C ILE A 88 0.06 2.11 6.69
N ASN A 89 0.36 0.98 7.33
CA ASN A 89 1.72 0.46 7.36
C ASN A 89 2.17 0.02 5.95
N TYR A 90 1.35 -0.75 5.24
CA TYR A 90 1.68 -1.23 3.90
C TYR A 90 1.76 -0.11 2.86
N SER A 91 0.89 0.90 2.93
CA SER A 91 0.96 2.07 2.02
C SER A 91 2.21 2.93 2.25
N ARG A 92 2.68 3.04 3.50
CA ARG A 92 3.95 3.71 3.83
C ARG A 92 5.14 2.95 3.28
N ASP A 93 5.19 1.64 3.49
CA ASP A 93 6.25 0.78 2.97
C ASP A 93 6.33 0.91 1.44
N ARG A 94 5.20 0.80 0.75
CA ARG A 94 5.11 1.00 -0.70
C ARG A 94 5.66 2.35 -1.15
N SER A 95 5.25 3.42 -0.47
CA SER A 95 5.66 4.78 -0.81
C SER A 95 7.17 4.96 -0.63
N TRP A 96 7.75 4.35 0.39
CA TRP A 96 9.19 4.37 0.63
C TRP A 96 9.95 3.62 -0.47
N TYR A 97 9.54 2.39 -0.80
CA TYR A 97 10.18 1.59 -1.85
C TYR A 97 10.14 2.27 -3.22
N MET A 98 8.98 2.85 -3.60
CA MET A 98 8.85 3.56 -4.88
C MET A 98 9.70 4.82 -4.95
N ASN A 99 9.86 5.53 -3.83
CA ASN A 99 10.71 6.71 -3.79
C ASN A 99 12.19 6.33 -3.91
N GLU A 100 12.59 5.21 -3.33
CA GLU A 100 13.97 4.71 -3.42
C GLU A 100 14.30 4.19 -4.83
N LEU A 101 13.36 3.51 -5.48
CA LEU A 101 13.46 3.15 -6.91
C LEU A 101 13.62 4.39 -7.80
N ARG A 102 12.84 5.45 -7.54
CA ARG A 102 12.92 6.70 -8.31
C ARG A 102 14.29 7.38 -8.15
N LYS A 103 14.85 7.39 -6.93
CA LYS A 103 16.19 7.92 -6.69
C LYS A 103 17.26 7.14 -7.45
N ALA A 104 17.25 5.81 -7.36
CA ALA A 104 18.21 4.96 -8.05
C ALA A 104 18.16 5.16 -9.58
N ASN A 105 16.95 5.26 -10.15
CA ASN A 105 16.78 5.47 -11.59
C ASN A 105 17.24 6.87 -12.03
N SER A 106 16.92 7.92 -11.26
CA SER A 106 17.38 9.28 -11.56
C SER A 106 18.90 9.44 -11.50
N LEU A 107 19.56 8.72 -10.59
CA LEU A 107 21.00 8.73 -10.45
C LEU A 107 21.67 8.09 -11.68
N GLU A 108 21.14 6.96 -12.14
CA GLU A 108 21.62 6.31 -13.35
C GLU A 108 21.42 7.18 -14.61
N GLU A 109 20.26 7.83 -14.75
CA GLU A 109 19.98 8.74 -15.86
C GLU A 109 20.94 9.95 -15.89
N VAL A 110 21.27 10.50 -14.71
CA VAL A 110 22.29 11.55 -14.58
C VAL A 110 23.68 11.04 -14.96
N LEU A 111 24.06 9.82 -14.54
CA LEU A 111 25.34 9.22 -14.91
C LEU A 111 25.43 8.94 -16.41
N LEU A 112 24.36 8.47 -17.04
CA LEU A 112 24.29 8.23 -18.48
C LEU A 112 24.35 9.56 -19.27
N SER A 113 23.65 10.59 -18.81
CA SER A 113 23.75 11.95 -19.38
C SER A 113 25.16 12.52 -19.23
N ARG A 114 25.81 12.34 -18.09
CA ARG A 114 27.20 12.80 -17.88
C ARG A 114 28.19 12.04 -18.77
N LYS A 115 28.01 10.72 -18.91
CA LYS A 115 28.85 9.86 -19.77
C LYS A 115 28.69 10.24 -21.24
N THR A 116 27.47 10.49 -21.72
CA THR A 116 27.22 10.91 -23.11
C THR A 116 27.79 12.30 -23.41
N VAL A 117 27.74 13.24 -22.47
CA VAL A 117 28.39 14.56 -22.59
C VAL A 117 29.91 14.41 -22.66
N ALA A 118 30.51 13.61 -21.77
CA ALA A 118 31.96 13.37 -21.76
C ALA A 118 32.45 12.74 -23.09
N VAL A 119 31.73 11.75 -23.60
CA VAL A 119 32.05 11.10 -24.89
C VAL A 119 31.95 12.10 -26.05
N LYS A 120 30.96 13.00 -26.05
CA LYS A 120 30.85 14.06 -27.06
C LYS A 120 32.01 15.05 -26.99
N GLU A 121 32.46 15.43 -25.80
CA GLU A 121 33.61 16.33 -25.63
C GLU A 121 34.92 15.69 -26.10
N GLU A 122 35.14 14.41 -25.79
CA GLU A 122 36.31 13.67 -26.26
C GLU A 122 36.30 13.48 -27.79
N ALA A 123 35.14 13.19 -28.39
CA ALA A 123 34.99 13.12 -29.84
C ALA A 123 35.29 14.48 -30.51
N LYS A 124 34.87 15.59 -29.90
CA LYS A 124 35.14 16.95 -30.40
C LYS A 124 36.63 17.31 -30.33
N LYS A 125 37.32 16.94 -29.25
CA LYS A 125 38.79 17.10 -29.13
C LYS A 125 39.57 16.26 -30.13
N THR A 126 39.07 15.06 -30.45
CA THR A 126 39.73 14.14 -31.40
C THR A 126 39.57 14.61 -32.86
N THR A 127 38.41 15.18 -33.21
CA THR A 127 38.16 15.78 -34.53
C THR A 127 38.98 17.06 -34.76
N VAL A 128 39.15 17.89 -33.73
CA VAL A 128 39.98 19.11 -33.81
C VAL A 128 41.48 18.80 -33.90
N ARG A 129 41.93 17.64 -33.41
CA ARG A 129 43.34 17.21 -33.44
C ARG A 129 43.77 16.47 -34.71
N ARG A 130 42.91 16.22 -35.70
CA ARG A 130 43.37 15.72 -37.01
C ARG A 130 43.85 16.91 -37.86
N PRO A 131 45.17 17.15 -38.03
CA PRO A 131 45.61 18.13 -39.00
C PRO A 131 45.24 17.62 -40.40
N SER A 132 44.63 18.50 -41.18
CA SER A 132 44.45 18.37 -42.62
C SER A 132 45.78 18.01 -43.29
N LYS A 133 45.97 16.72 -43.57
CA LYS A 133 46.99 16.25 -44.52
C LYS A 133 46.29 15.91 -45.81
N HIS A 134 46.04 16.92 -46.65
CA HIS A 134 46.39 16.83 -48.07
C HIS A 134 46.08 18.16 -48.78
N SER A 135 47.11 18.98 -48.87
CA SER A 135 47.28 20.00 -49.91
C SER A 135 48.68 19.76 -50.47
N GLU A 136 48.80 18.85 -51.42
CA GLU A 136 49.87 18.84 -52.44
C GLU A 136 49.67 17.62 -53.35
N LYS A 137 48.99 17.84 -54.48
CA LYS A 137 49.36 17.16 -55.72
C LYS A 137 49.35 18.23 -56.82
N LYS A 138 50.57 18.63 -57.19
CA LYS A 138 50.90 19.23 -58.49
C LYS A 138 50.45 18.31 -59.62
#